data_AF-A0A958G0L5-F1
#
_entry.id   AF-A0A958G0L5-F1
#
_cell.length_a   1.000
_cell.length_b   1.000
_cell.length_c   1.000
_cell.angle_alpha   90.00
_cell.angle_beta   90.00
_cell.angle_gamma   90.00
#
_symmetry.space_group_name_H-M   'P 1'
#
loop_
_entity.id
_entity.type
_entity.pdbx_description
1 polymer ?
#
loop_
_entity_poly.entity_id
_entity_poly.type
_entity_poly.pdbx_seq_one_letter_code
_entity_poly.pdbx_strand_id
1 'polypeptide(L)'
;MKIFLRKLQHSGQPLLRYSLAEIQLNDLLEKQISLSFSGQIQCVTCGISIKKSFNQGYCYNCFRTLARCDLCLVKPETCHFRKGTCREPEWGREQCLVPHVVYLSNTTGLKVGITRKHKLFERWGDQGAVCAVAICEVPERYYAGLIEVALKAQVSDRTDWRKLIKGERCEVDLLKEAERLVELLP
;
A
#
# COMPACT_ATOMS: atom_id res chain seq x y z
N MET A 1 0.29 -28.34 -9.52
CA MET A 1 0.68 -27.99 -8.14
C MET A 1 -0.46 -27.25 -7.47
N LYS A 2 -0.74 -27.50 -6.18
CA LYS A 2 -1.74 -26.73 -5.40
C LYS A 2 -1.00 -25.83 -4.43
N ILE A 3 -1.29 -24.53 -4.46
CA ILE A 3 -0.71 -23.53 -3.55
C ILE A 3 -1.80 -22.58 -3.06
N PHE A 4 -1.59 -21.99 -1.90
CA PHE A 4 -2.36 -20.83 -1.47
C PHE A 4 -1.71 -19.58 -2.02
N LEU A 5 -2.42 -18.87 -2.89
CA LEU A 5 -1.94 -17.59 -3.42
C LEU A 5 -1.79 -16.59 -2.27
N ARG A 6 -0.60 -15.99 -2.17
CA ARG A 6 -0.25 -14.92 -1.23
C ARG A 6 0.18 -13.68 -2.01
N LYS A 7 0.37 -12.56 -1.30
CA LYS A 7 0.89 -11.33 -1.92
C LYS A 7 2.19 -11.64 -2.67
N LEU A 8 2.30 -11.14 -3.89
CA LEU A 8 3.53 -11.17 -4.68
C LEU A 8 4.69 -10.61 -3.85
N GLN A 9 5.81 -11.30 -3.85
CA GLN A 9 7.05 -10.86 -3.24
C GLN A 9 8.10 -10.64 -4.33
N HIS A 10 9.05 -9.76 -4.03
CA HIS A 10 10.21 -9.58 -4.88
C HIS A 10 11.47 -9.39 -4.04
N SER A 11 12.62 -9.73 -4.60
CA SER A 11 13.93 -9.56 -3.97
C SER A 11 15.02 -9.35 -5.02
N GLY A 12 16.17 -8.84 -4.60
CA GLY A 12 17.33 -8.64 -5.46
C GLY A 12 17.35 -7.29 -6.20
N GLN A 13 18.55 -6.73 -6.31
CA GLN A 13 18.92 -5.59 -7.17
C GLN A 13 20.34 -5.87 -7.70
N PRO A 14 20.66 -5.68 -8.99
CA PRO A 14 19.82 -5.10 -10.05
C PRO A 14 18.82 -6.08 -10.68
N LEU A 15 19.03 -7.39 -10.53
CA LEU A 15 18.10 -8.41 -11.05
C LEU A 15 16.98 -8.68 -10.03
N LEU A 16 15.76 -8.28 -10.39
CA LEU A 16 14.56 -8.53 -9.60
C LEU A 16 14.09 -9.97 -9.76
N ARG A 17 13.93 -10.67 -8.64
CA ARG A 17 13.32 -12.00 -8.54
C ARG A 17 11.95 -11.90 -7.90
N TYR A 18 10.92 -12.25 -8.65
CA TYR A 18 9.53 -12.27 -8.24
C TYR A 18 9.11 -13.67 -7.81
N SER A 19 8.42 -13.77 -6.68
CA SER A 19 7.84 -15.01 -6.20
C SER A 19 6.36 -14.86 -5.87
N LEU A 20 5.57 -15.83 -6.33
CA LEU A 20 4.16 -15.95 -6.02
C LEU A 20 3.95 -17.16 -5.13
N ALA A 21 3.74 -16.90 -3.84
CA ALA A 21 3.83 -17.92 -2.80
C ALA A 21 5.18 -18.66 -2.88
N GLU A 22 5.18 -19.93 -3.25
CA GLU A 22 6.38 -20.77 -3.36
C GLU A 22 6.92 -20.87 -4.80
N ILE A 23 6.27 -20.21 -5.77
CA ILE A 23 6.66 -20.24 -7.18
C ILE A 23 7.61 -19.10 -7.50
N GLN A 24 8.79 -19.40 -8.04
CA GLN A 24 9.67 -18.40 -8.67
C GLN A 24 9.13 -18.04 -10.05
N LEU A 25 8.65 -16.81 -10.22
CA LEU A 25 8.02 -16.37 -11.47
C LEU A 25 9.04 -16.11 -12.58
N ASN A 26 10.27 -15.71 -12.23
CA ASN A 26 11.33 -15.45 -13.21
C ASN A 26 11.66 -16.69 -14.04
N ASP A 27 11.61 -17.87 -13.42
CA ASP A 27 11.88 -19.15 -14.10
C ASP A 27 10.74 -19.55 -15.07
N LEU A 28 9.62 -18.83 -15.01
CA LEU A 28 8.43 -19.02 -15.83
C LEU A 28 8.27 -17.95 -16.91
N LEU A 29 9.23 -17.04 -17.06
CA LEU A 29 9.24 -16.08 -18.16
C LEU A 29 9.19 -16.82 -19.50
N GLU A 30 8.44 -16.24 -20.46
CA GLU A 30 8.23 -16.79 -21.80
C GLU A 30 7.48 -18.14 -21.86
N LYS A 31 7.04 -18.68 -20.72
CA LYS A 31 6.24 -19.90 -20.66
C LYS A 31 4.75 -19.57 -20.59
N GLN A 32 3.93 -20.47 -21.13
CA GLN A 32 2.48 -20.39 -20.96
C GLN A 32 2.10 -20.89 -19.56
N ILE A 33 1.47 -20.03 -18.76
CA ILE A 33 1.04 -20.34 -17.40
C ILE A 33 -0.49 -20.43 -17.37
N SER A 34 -1.02 -21.44 -16.69
CA SER A 34 -2.45 -21.57 -16.41
C SER A 34 -2.70 -21.60 -14.91
N LEU A 35 -3.70 -20.84 -14.45
CA LEU A 35 -4.11 -20.76 -13.07
C LEU A 35 -5.57 -21.24 -12.96
N SER A 36 -5.81 -22.24 -12.13
CA SER A 36 -7.16 -22.73 -11.82
C SER A 36 -7.47 -22.53 -10.34
N PHE A 37 -8.60 -21.89 -10.06
CA PHE A 37 -9.04 -21.71 -8.68
C PHE A 37 -9.64 -23.01 -8.16
N SER A 38 -9.08 -23.52 -7.06
CA SER A 38 -9.50 -24.79 -6.45
C SER A 38 -10.83 -24.71 -5.70
N GLY A 39 -11.42 -23.51 -5.55
CA GLY A 39 -12.57 -23.27 -4.68
C GLY A 39 -12.23 -23.09 -3.21
N GLN A 40 -10.96 -23.24 -2.82
CA GLN A 40 -10.53 -23.12 -1.43
C GLN A 40 -10.01 -21.72 -1.12
N ILE A 41 -10.52 -21.13 -0.04
CA ILE A 41 -10.01 -19.89 0.55
C ILE A 41 -9.66 -20.19 2.00
N GLN A 42 -8.49 -19.73 2.44
CA GLN A 42 -8.06 -19.84 3.83
C GLN A 42 -7.79 -18.46 4.42
N CYS A 43 -8.09 -18.31 5.70
CA CYS A 43 -7.73 -17.11 6.44
C CYS A 43 -6.21 -16.98 6.52
N VAL A 44 -5.66 -15.83 6.13
CA VAL A 44 -4.21 -15.57 6.14
C VAL A 44 -3.58 -15.59 7.54
N THR A 45 -4.39 -15.48 8.60
CA THR A 45 -3.90 -15.47 9.99
C THR A 45 -4.13 -16.80 10.70
N CYS A 46 -5.37 -17.31 10.71
CA CYS A 46 -5.70 -18.52 11.47
C CYS A 46 -5.81 -19.79 10.61
N GLY A 47 -5.64 -19.69 9.28
CA GLY A 47 -5.63 -20.85 8.38
C GLY A 47 -6.98 -21.53 8.14
N ILE A 48 -8.05 -21.14 8.84
CA ILE A 48 -9.36 -21.78 8.67
C ILE A 48 -9.89 -21.61 7.24
N SER A 49 -10.52 -22.65 6.72
CA SER A 49 -11.21 -22.60 5.44
C SER A 49 -12.45 -21.72 5.53
N ILE A 50 -12.62 -20.82 4.56
CA ILE A 50 -13.74 -19.86 4.50
C ILE A 50 -14.37 -19.87 3.11
N LYS A 51 -15.66 -19.55 3.04
CA LYS A 51 -16.38 -19.40 1.76
C LYS A 51 -16.16 -18.04 1.11
N LYS A 52 -15.79 -17.03 1.90
CA LYS A 52 -15.55 -15.65 1.47
C LYS A 52 -14.46 -15.04 2.33
N SER A 53 -13.54 -14.31 1.71
CA SER A 53 -12.53 -13.51 2.40
C SER A 53 -13.02 -12.09 2.71
N PHE A 54 -12.47 -11.51 3.77
CA PHE A 54 -12.67 -10.12 4.18
C PHE A 54 -11.33 -9.38 4.11
N ASN A 55 -11.36 -8.10 3.72
CA ASN A 55 -10.16 -7.28 3.49
C ASN A 55 -9.10 -8.03 2.65
N GLN A 56 -7.90 -8.22 3.20
CA GLN A 56 -6.74 -8.82 2.55
C GLN A 56 -6.63 -10.32 2.83
N GLY A 57 -7.76 -11.05 2.88
CA GLY A 57 -7.76 -12.51 3.03
C GLY A 57 -8.08 -13.04 4.43
N TYR A 58 -8.79 -12.29 5.26
CA TYR A 58 -9.14 -12.70 6.62
C TYR A 58 -10.50 -13.42 6.66
N CYS A 59 -10.70 -14.31 7.64
CA CYS A 59 -12.04 -14.74 8.04
C CYS A 59 -12.77 -13.63 8.79
N TYR A 60 -14.10 -13.75 8.93
CA TYR A 60 -14.91 -12.74 9.62
C TYR A 60 -14.46 -12.48 11.06
N ASN A 61 -14.11 -13.53 11.81
CA ASN A 61 -13.66 -13.38 13.19
C ASN A 61 -12.34 -12.60 13.29
N CYS A 62 -11.33 -12.97 12.51
CA CYS A 62 -10.05 -12.25 12.46
C CYS A 62 -10.23 -10.81 11.99
N PHE A 63 -11.07 -10.58 10.97
CA PHE A 63 -11.39 -9.24 10.50
C PHE A 63 -11.97 -8.34 11.63
N ARG A 64 -12.86 -8.89 12.45
CA ARG A 64 -13.49 -8.17 13.57
C ARG A 64 -12.63 -8.00 14.81
N THR A 65 -11.56 -8.77 14.96
CA THR A 65 -10.76 -8.81 16.20
C THR A 65 -9.40 -8.14 16.02
N LEU A 66 -8.73 -8.32 14.89
CA LEU A 66 -7.36 -7.87 14.69
C LEU A 66 -7.30 -6.38 14.34
N ALA A 67 -6.45 -5.64 15.05
CA ALA A 67 -6.15 -4.22 14.81
C ALA A 67 -5.64 -3.99 13.38
N ARG A 68 -4.96 -4.99 12.79
CA ARG A 68 -4.53 -4.97 11.38
C ARG A 68 -5.65 -4.99 10.34
N CYS A 69 -6.91 -4.99 10.78
CA CYS A 69 -8.09 -4.83 9.94
C CYS A 69 -8.87 -3.55 10.25
N ASP A 70 -8.39 -2.72 11.18
CA ASP A 70 -9.05 -1.46 11.52
C ASP A 70 -9.05 -0.47 10.36
N LEU A 71 -10.08 0.37 10.34
CA LEU A 71 -10.18 1.47 9.38
C LEU A 71 -9.00 2.43 9.48
N CYS A 72 -8.37 2.57 10.66
CA CYS A 72 -7.21 3.43 10.84
C CYS A 72 -5.96 2.99 10.04
N LEU A 73 -5.94 1.74 9.52
CA LEU A 73 -4.93 1.34 8.53
C LEU A 73 -5.19 1.92 7.13
N VAL A 74 -6.43 2.25 6.80
CA VAL A 74 -6.80 2.89 5.52
C VAL A 74 -6.83 4.41 5.67
N LYS A 75 -7.24 4.88 6.85
CA LYS A 75 -7.40 6.27 7.25
C LYS A 75 -6.52 6.60 8.45
N PRO A 76 -5.21 6.82 8.26
CA PRO A 76 -4.27 6.98 9.36
C PRO A 76 -4.57 8.14 10.31
N GLU A 77 -5.28 9.17 9.82
CA GLU A 77 -5.79 10.29 10.61
C GLU A 77 -6.80 9.86 11.69
N THR A 78 -7.33 8.63 11.63
CA THR A 78 -8.27 8.07 12.61
C THR A 78 -7.61 7.10 13.61
N CYS A 79 -6.28 7.16 13.76
CA CYS A 79 -5.48 6.24 14.58
C CYS A 79 -6.08 5.89 15.95
N HIS A 80 -6.44 4.62 16.15
CA HIS A 80 -6.95 4.11 17.43
C HIS A 80 -5.85 4.01 18.51
N PHE A 81 -4.61 3.74 18.11
CA PHE A 81 -3.48 3.66 19.06
C PHE A 81 -3.29 5.00 19.79
N ARG A 82 -3.30 6.12 19.06
CA ARG A 82 -3.22 7.47 19.64
C ARG A 82 -4.43 7.81 20.53
N LYS A 83 -5.59 7.19 20.28
CA LYS A 83 -6.79 7.32 21.12
C LYS A 83 -6.81 6.38 22.33
N GLY A 84 -5.81 5.50 22.48
CA GLY A 84 -5.76 4.49 23.54
C GLY A 84 -6.73 3.32 23.36
N THR A 85 -7.36 3.17 22.19
CA THR A 85 -8.39 2.15 21.92
C THR A 85 -7.94 1.04 20.97
N CYS A 86 -6.63 0.93 20.72
CA CYS A 86 -6.09 -0.11 19.84
C CYS A 86 -6.37 -1.51 20.41
N ARG A 87 -6.90 -2.40 19.58
CA ARG A 87 -7.22 -3.79 19.96
C ARG A 87 -5.96 -4.66 20.14
N GLU A 88 -4.86 -4.29 19.48
CA GLU A 88 -3.53 -4.91 19.63
C GLU A 88 -2.49 -3.78 19.88
N PRO A 89 -2.32 -3.28 21.11
CA PRO A 89 -1.45 -2.12 21.40
C PRO A 89 0.01 -2.34 21.02
N GLU A 90 0.58 -3.51 21.31
CA GLU A 90 1.98 -3.83 21.01
C GLU A 90 2.24 -3.79 19.50
N TRP A 91 1.34 -4.41 18.73
CA TRP A 91 1.35 -4.32 17.27
C TRP A 91 1.18 -2.88 16.79
N GLY A 92 0.25 -2.13 17.39
CA GLY A 92 0.02 -0.72 17.07
C GLY A 92 1.28 0.13 17.26
N ARG A 93 2.05 -0.12 18.32
CA ARG A 93 3.32 0.55 18.58
C ARG A 93 4.31 0.35 17.43
N GLU A 94 4.51 -0.89 17.01
CA GLU A 94 5.45 -1.24 15.93
C GLU A 94 5.00 -0.76 14.55
N GLN A 95 3.70 -0.65 14.31
CA GLN A 95 3.17 -0.32 12.98
C GLN A 95 2.80 1.15 12.80
N CYS A 96 2.38 1.84 13.86
CA CYS A 96 1.95 3.23 13.85
C CYS A 96 3.07 4.19 14.24
N LEU A 97 3.91 3.85 15.22
CA LEU A 97 4.97 4.72 15.74
C LEU A 97 6.31 4.47 15.04
N VAL A 98 6.27 4.55 13.71
CA VAL A 98 7.48 4.45 12.87
C VAL A 98 7.54 5.63 11.91
N PRO A 99 8.75 6.04 11.46
CA PRO A 99 8.88 7.13 10.52
C PRO A 99 8.12 6.87 9.22
N HIS A 100 7.31 7.85 8.82
CA HIS A 100 6.55 7.84 7.58
C HIS A 100 6.94 9.04 6.72
N VAL A 101 6.84 8.87 5.41
CA VAL A 101 7.09 9.90 4.41
C VAL A 101 5.78 10.19 3.70
N VAL A 102 5.44 11.47 3.59
CA VAL A 102 4.40 11.98 2.69
C VAL A 102 5.07 12.35 1.37
N TYR A 103 4.48 11.93 0.25
CA TYR A 103 5.08 12.10 -1.07
C TYR A 103 4.02 12.45 -2.12
N LEU A 104 4.47 13.09 -3.20
CA LEU A 104 3.73 13.19 -4.45
C LEU A 104 4.25 12.15 -5.42
N SER A 105 3.35 11.58 -6.21
CA SER A 105 3.70 10.66 -7.30
C SER A 105 2.88 10.97 -8.52
N ASN A 106 3.47 10.73 -9.69
CA ASN A 106 2.78 10.76 -10.97
C ASN A 106 2.68 9.35 -11.53
N THR A 107 1.46 8.82 -11.58
CA THR A 107 1.15 7.53 -12.22
C THR A 107 0.44 7.79 -13.54
N THR A 108 -0.83 8.20 -13.47
CA THR A 108 -1.66 8.67 -14.59
C THR A 108 -2.08 10.13 -14.38
N GLY A 109 -1.45 10.81 -13.43
CA GLY A 109 -1.86 12.08 -12.83
C GLY A 109 -1.25 12.24 -11.44
N LEU A 110 -1.37 13.44 -10.88
CA LEU A 110 -0.82 13.79 -9.56
C LEU A 110 -1.56 13.05 -8.44
N LYS A 111 -0.79 12.45 -7.55
CA LYS A 111 -1.30 11.70 -6.40
C LYS A 111 -0.50 12.00 -5.14
N VAL A 112 -1.21 12.20 -4.03
CA VAL A 112 -0.63 12.26 -2.69
C VAL A 112 -0.65 10.87 -2.08
N GLY A 113 0.48 10.45 -1.52
CA GLY A 113 0.58 9.17 -0.83
C GLY A 113 1.43 9.25 0.43
N ILE A 114 1.29 8.23 1.26
CA ILE A 114 2.14 8.02 2.43
C ILE A 114 2.73 6.62 2.43
N THR A 115 3.91 6.48 3.01
CA THR A 115 4.58 5.19 3.17
C THR A 115 5.55 5.21 4.34
N ARG A 116 5.99 4.04 4.78
CA ARG A 116 7.09 3.94 5.74
C ARG A 116 8.37 4.37 5.07
N LYS A 117 9.23 5.09 5.79
CA LYS A 117 10.52 5.57 5.26
C LYS A 117 11.33 4.48 4.56
N HIS A 118 11.43 3.30 5.18
CA HIS A 118 12.20 2.18 4.62
C HIS A 118 11.56 1.50 3.39
N LYS A 119 10.28 1.77 3.08
CA LYS A 119 9.55 1.20 1.92
C LYS A 119 9.25 2.21 0.83
N LEU A 120 9.96 3.34 0.80
CA LEU A 120 9.65 4.45 -0.10
C LEU A 120 9.66 4.00 -1.56
N PHE A 121 10.78 3.44 -2.02
CA PHE A 121 10.94 2.99 -3.40
C PHE A 121 10.05 1.80 -3.76
N GLU A 122 9.92 0.81 -2.88
CA GLU A 122 9.00 -0.32 -3.06
C GLU A 122 7.56 0.18 -3.28
N ARG A 123 7.12 1.15 -2.48
CA ARG A 123 5.74 1.67 -2.55
C ARG A 123 5.48 2.44 -3.84
N TRP A 124 6.44 3.22 -4.31
CA TRP A 124 6.34 3.94 -5.58
C TRP A 124 6.26 2.99 -6.76
N GLY A 125 7.12 1.96 -6.78
CA GLY A 125 7.09 0.90 -7.77
C GLY A 125 5.77 0.12 -7.77
N ASP A 126 5.30 -0.31 -6.59
CA ASP A 126 4.00 -1.01 -6.41
C ASP A 126 2.81 -0.21 -6.94
N GLN A 127 2.90 1.12 -6.99
CA GLN A 127 1.83 2.00 -7.50
C GLN A 127 1.98 2.36 -8.98
N GLY A 128 3.05 1.92 -9.64
CA GLY A 128 3.34 2.27 -11.03
C GLY A 128 3.69 3.76 -11.21
N ALA A 129 4.33 4.37 -10.21
CA ALA A 129 4.76 5.76 -10.31
C ALA A 129 5.89 5.91 -11.34
N VAL A 130 5.73 6.82 -12.29
CA VAL A 130 6.77 7.19 -13.26
C VAL A 130 7.82 8.05 -12.58
N CYS A 131 7.36 9.00 -11.77
CA CYS A 131 8.19 9.83 -10.91
C CYS A 131 7.47 10.06 -9.58
N ALA A 132 8.25 10.35 -8.56
CA ALA A 132 7.76 10.69 -7.23
C ALA A 132 8.76 11.60 -6.52
N VAL A 133 8.25 12.44 -5.62
CA VAL A 133 9.04 13.34 -4.79
C VAL A 133 8.53 13.26 -3.35
N ALA A 134 9.45 13.13 -2.39
CA ALA A 134 9.11 13.21 -0.98
C ALA A 134 8.85 14.67 -0.60
N ILE A 135 7.76 14.92 0.12
CA ILE A 135 7.42 16.27 0.63
C ILE A 135 8.00 16.45 2.03
N CYS A 136 7.69 15.52 2.93
CA CYS A 136 8.15 15.59 4.32
C CYS A 136 8.23 14.21 4.96
N GLU A 137 9.02 14.13 6.03
CA GLU A 137 9.09 12.99 6.92
C GLU A 137 8.47 13.36 8.27
N VAL A 138 7.71 12.42 8.83
CA VAL A 138 7.06 12.57 10.14
C VAL A 138 7.36 11.36 11.01
N PRO A 139 7.41 11.52 12.35
CA PRO A 139 7.86 10.47 13.25
C PRO A 139 6.88 9.30 13.37
N GLU A 140 5.59 9.52 13.07
CA GLU A 140 4.56 8.49 13.16
C GLU A 140 3.50 8.64 12.09
N ARG A 141 2.80 7.54 11.85
CA ARG A 141 1.83 7.39 10.76
C ARG A 141 0.66 8.37 10.84
N TYR A 142 0.23 8.71 12.05
CA TYR A 142 -0.93 9.57 12.27
C TYR A 142 -0.73 10.95 11.65
N TYR A 143 0.43 11.57 11.87
CA TYR A 143 0.77 12.87 11.27
C TYR A 143 0.82 12.79 9.75
N ALA A 144 1.33 11.69 9.19
CA ALA A 144 1.35 11.49 7.75
C ALA A 144 -0.09 11.45 7.20
N GLY A 145 -1.01 10.81 7.92
CA GLY A 145 -2.44 10.78 7.56
C GLY A 145 -3.10 12.15 7.61
N LEU A 146 -2.80 12.97 8.63
CA LEU A 146 -3.31 14.36 8.70
C LEU A 146 -2.87 15.20 7.51
N ILE A 147 -1.56 15.14 7.19
CA ILE A 147 -0.99 15.86 6.05
C ILE A 147 -1.57 15.32 4.74
N GLU A 148 -1.67 14.00 4.58
CA GLU A 148 -2.27 13.37 3.39
C GLU A 148 -3.69 13.88 3.14
N VAL A 149 -4.53 13.95 4.18
CA VAL A 149 -5.90 14.45 4.07
C VAL A 149 -5.91 15.94 3.68
N ALA A 150 -5.07 16.77 4.31
CA ALA A 150 -4.97 18.18 4.00
C ALA A 150 -4.55 18.42 2.53
N LEU A 151 -3.55 17.69 2.06
CA LEU A 151 -3.06 17.81 0.69
C LEU A 151 -4.05 17.24 -0.34
N LYS A 152 -4.73 16.13 -0.05
CA LYS A 152 -5.74 15.56 -0.96
C LYS A 152 -6.92 16.49 -1.21
N ALA A 153 -7.24 17.38 -0.27
CA ALA A 153 -8.26 18.41 -0.50
C ALA A 153 -7.89 19.38 -1.63
N GLN A 154 -6.59 19.51 -1.93
CA GLN A 154 -6.04 20.43 -2.94
C GLN A 154 -5.68 19.75 -4.26
N VAL A 155 -5.89 18.43 -4.37
CA VAL A 155 -5.45 17.62 -5.52
C VAL A 155 -6.57 16.72 -6.01
N SER A 156 -6.76 16.62 -7.33
CA SER A 156 -7.67 15.64 -7.93
C SER A 156 -7.06 14.24 -7.91
N ASP A 157 -7.07 13.60 -6.73
CA ASP A 157 -6.54 12.24 -6.53
C ASP A 157 -7.52 11.18 -7.06
N ARG A 158 -7.53 10.97 -8.38
CA ARG A 158 -8.25 9.87 -9.03
C ARG A 158 -7.32 9.07 -9.93
N THR A 159 -7.01 7.84 -9.51
CA THR A 159 -6.24 6.90 -10.33
C THR A 159 -7.16 6.27 -11.39
N ASP A 160 -6.87 6.51 -12.67
CA ASP A 160 -7.52 5.81 -13.78
C ASP A 160 -6.67 4.58 -14.16
N TRP A 161 -7.04 3.43 -13.61
CA TRP A 161 -6.30 2.18 -13.83
C TRP A 161 -6.26 1.76 -15.31
N ARG A 162 -7.21 2.19 -16.15
CA ARG A 162 -7.21 1.87 -17.58
C ARG A 162 -6.10 2.62 -18.29
N LYS A 163 -5.91 3.90 -17.95
CA LYS A 163 -4.81 4.72 -18.47
C LYS A 163 -3.45 4.17 -18.07
N LEU A 164 -3.33 3.69 -16.83
CA LEU A 164 -2.10 3.07 -16.33
C LEU A 164 -1.69 1.86 -17.19
N ILE A 165 -2.63 0.97 -17.49
CA ILE A 165 -2.36 -0.24 -18.31
C ILE A 165 -2.02 0.13 -19.75
N LYS A 166 -2.66 1.17 -20.30
CA LYS A 166 -2.35 1.67 -21.64
C LYS A 166 -1.03 2.44 -21.73
N GLY A 167 -0.40 2.74 -20.59
CA GLY A 167 0.79 3.59 -20.53
C GLY A 167 0.51 5.05 -20.87
N GLU A 168 -0.75 5.50 -20.78
CA GLU A 168 -1.11 6.91 -20.95
C GLU A 168 -0.58 7.70 -19.75
N ARG A 169 0.21 8.74 -20.03
CA ARG A 169 0.87 9.56 -19.01
C ARG A 169 0.37 11.00 -19.08
N CYS A 170 0.28 11.62 -17.92
CA CYS A 170 0.09 13.07 -17.80
C CYS A 170 1.44 13.69 -17.46
N GLU A 171 1.88 14.69 -18.20
CA GLU A 171 3.05 15.48 -17.80
C GLU A 171 2.66 16.35 -16.61
N VAL A 172 3.36 16.15 -15.49
CA VAL A 172 3.17 16.90 -14.26
C VAL A 172 4.54 17.26 -13.72
N ASP A 173 4.76 18.55 -13.50
CA ASP A 173 5.94 19.04 -12.78
C ASP A 173 5.73 18.82 -11.28
N LEU A 174 6.27 17.71 -10.79
CA LEU A 174 6.13 17.32 -9.39
C LEU A 174 6.82 18.28 -8.43
N LEU A 175 7.90 18.94 -8.83
CA LEU A 175 8.63 19.85 -7.96
C LEU A 175 7.81 21.12 -7.75
N LYS A 176 7.30 21.69 -8.84
CA LYS A 176 6.41 22.85 -8.79
C LYS A 176 5.14 22.58 -7.97
N GLU A 177 4.53 21.40 -8.15
CA GLU A 177 3.35 21.03 -7.35
C GLU A 177 3.69 20.77 -5.88
N ALA A 178 4.88 20.24 -5.58
CA ALA A 178 5.33 20.10 -4.20
C ALA A 178 5.52 21.46 -3.52
N GLU A 179 6.18 22.41 -4.18
CA GLU A 179 6.35 23.78 -3.68
C GLU A 179 4.99 24.43 -3.39
N ARG A 180 4.08 24.41 -4.37
CA ARG A 180 2.72 24.95 -4.23
C ARG A 180 1.97 24.33 -3.05
N LEU A 181 2.09 23.02 -2.84
CA LEU A 181 1.38 22.31 -1.79
C LEU A 181 2.00 22.52 -0.41
N VAL A 182 3.32 22.69 -0.32
CA VAL A 182 4.02 22.97 0.93
C VAL A 182 3.64 24.35 1.47
N GLU A 183 3.49 25.35 0.59
CA GLU A 183 3.03 26.70 0.99
C GLU A 183 1.61 26.71 1.59
N LEU A 184 0.80 25.69 1.28
CA LEU A 184 -0.56 25.55 1.79
C LEU A 184 -0.64 24.76 3.10
N LEU A 185 0.46 24.17 3.54
CA LEU A 185 0.51 23.49 4.83
C LEU A 185 0.65 24.52 5.96
N PRO A 186 -0.19 24.42 7.02
CA PRO A 186 -0.16 25.34 8.15
C PRO A 186 1.10 25.21 9.01
#